data_AF-A0A7L5YCK7-F1
#
_entry.id   AF-A0A7L5YCK7-F1
#
_cell.length_a   1.000
_cell.length_b   1.000
_cell.length_c   1.000
_cell.angle_alpha   90.00
_cell.angle_beta   90.00
_cell.angle_gamma   90.00
#
_symmetry.space_group_name_H-M   'P 1'
#
loop_
_entity.id
_entity.type
_entity.pdbx_description
1 polymer ?
#
loop_
_entity_poly.entity_id
_entity_poly.type
_entity_poly.pdbx_seq_one_letter_code
_entity_poly.pdbx_strand_id
1 'polypeptide(L)'
;MPADQAAGLRRRVCPAGQGTRQPLRYIHCISDSPNPGVRLAHALYQLGRVPLLIDTQGRLFASSSPRSLFDWRHQLERRQLHTLPQAYCEAWYAPGMRADEPVLSGMVGGYDDVIFDSEWDCADLALLPDVAHTVVMEIRPTDESKRKAYAVFKTLARSGVAFQAGLLGDRLACDHVQSAGRHFLGQAVVHAIFNVANENDAFAALAVRMTDEERA
;
A
#
# COMPACT_ATOMS: atom_id res chain seq x y z
N MET A 1 18.10 10.46 36.91
CA MET A 1 17.02 10.72 35.94
C MET A 1 16.63 9.40 35.30
N PRO A 2 15.68 8.64 35.85
CA PRO A 2 15.21 7.41 35.23
C PRO A 2 14.20 7.72 34.12
N ALA A 3 14.33 7.00 33.00
CA ALA A 3 13.53 7.18 31.79
C ALA A 3 12.04 6.87 32.05
N ASP A 4 11.22 7.70 31.41
CA ASP A 4 9.76 7.67 31.35
C ASP A 4 9.25 6.33 30.78
N GLN A 5 8.82 5.43 31.67
CA GLN A 5 8.21 4.14 31.35
C GLN A 5 6.70 4.23 31.01
N ALA A 6 6.16 5.41 30.68
CA ALA A 6 4.72 5.58 30.45
C ALA A 6 4.25 5.38 28.99
N ALA A 7 5.15 5.15 28.02
CA ALA A 7 4.74 4.97 26.62
C ALA A 7 4.06 3.61 26.33
N GLY A 8 4.29 2.59 27.17
CA GLY A 8 3.80 1.21 26.94
C GLY A 8 2.36 0.91 27.40
N LEU A 9 1.68 1.85 28.06
CA LEU A 9 0.40 1.62 28.74
C LEU A 9 -0.81 2.32 28.09
N ARG A 10 -0.64 2.96 26.94
CA ARG A 10 -1.75 3.53 26.16
C ARG A 10 -2.53 2.49 25.33
N ARG A 11 -2.33 1.19 25.58
CA ARG A 11 -3.32 0.16 25.21
C ARG A 11 -4.57 0.36 26.07
N ARG A 12 -5.39 1.33 25.68
CA ARG A 12 -6.81 1.31 26.05
C ARG A 12 -7.40 0.09 25.37
N VAL A 13 -7.56 -0.95 26.18
CA VAL A 13 -8.80 -1.72 26.27
C VAL A 13 -9.89 -1.05 25.42
N CYS A 14 -10.18 -1.60 24.24
CA CYS A 14 -11.47 -1.39 23.62
C CYS A 14 -12.48 -2.12 24.53
N PRO A 15 -13.38 -1.40 25.21
CA PRO A 15 -14.50 -2.05 25.87
C PRO A 15 -15.30 -2.76 24.78
N ALA A 16 -15.77 -3.97 25.07
CA ALA A 16 -16.73 -4.66 24.23
C ALA A 16 -17.91 -3.71 23.92
N GLY A 17 -18.08 -3.35 22.65
CA GLY A 17 -19.18 -2.52 22.17
C GLY A 17 -18.75 -1.39 21.24
N GLN A 18 -18.99 -1.57 19.94
CA GLN A 18 -19.03 -0.52 18.91
C GLN A 18 -17.73 0.29 18.66
N GLY A 19 -16.72 -0.41 18.16
CA GLY A 19 -15.76 0.18 17.23
C GLY A 19 -15.64 -0.78 16.06
N THR A 20 -16.35 -0.56 14.96
CA THR A 20 -16.13 -1.33 13.74
C THR A 20 -14.68 -1.10 13.33
N ARG A 21 -13.84 -2.14 13.48
CA ARG A 21 -12.49 -2.15 12.94
C ARG A 21 -12.58 -1.68 11.49
N GLN A 22 -11.81 -0.66 11.11
CA GLN A 22 -11.81 -0.19 9.73
C GLN A 22 -11.52 -1.38 8.80
N PRO A 23 -12.19 -1.44 7.63
CA PRO A 23 -11.98 -2.54 6.70
C PRO A 23 -10.52 -2.58 6.26
N LEU A 24 -9.99 -3.80 6.13
CA LEU A 24 -8.65 -4.06 5.62
C LEU A 24 -8.46 -3.40 4.25
N ARG A 25 -7.35 -2.67 4.08
CA ARG A 25 -7.00 -2.00 2.83
C ARG A 25 -5.86 -2.69 2.10
N TYR A 26 -6.01 -2.84 0.79
CA TYR A 26 -4.98 -3.36 -0.09
C TYR A 26 -4.33 -2.18 -0.81
N ILE A 27 -3.03 -2.00 -0.61
CA ILE A 27 -2.26 -0.89 -1.16
C ILE A 27 -1.23 -1.43 -2.15
N HIS A 28 -1.36 -1.10 -3.42
CA HIS A 28 -0.38 -1.45 -4.44
C HIS A 28 0.62 -0.30 -4.59
N CYS A 29 1.84 -0.47 -4.09
CA CYS A 29 2.89 0.53 -4.21
C CYS A 29 3.75 0.22 -5.43
N ILE A 30 3.49 0.93 -6.53
CA ILE A 30 4.14 0.75 -7.83
C ILE A 30 5.27 1.76 -7.98
N SER A 31 6.50 1.26 -8.01
CA SER A 31 7.70 2.07 -8.15
C SER A 31 8.86 1.28 -8.75
N ASP A 32 9.80 1.99 -9.35
CA ASP A 32 11.07 1.39 -9.80
C ASP A 32 12.05 1.20 -8.63
N SER A 33 11.85 1.95 -7.54
CA SER A 33 12.65 1.86 -6.32
C SER A 33 11.90 1.13 -5.20
N PRO A 34 12.60 0.45 -4.29
CA PRO A 34 11.97 -0.26 -3.16
C PRO A 34 11.43 0.69 -2.06
N ASN A 35 11.90 1.94 -2.03
CA ASN A 35 11.71 2.83 -0.89
C ASN A 35 10.27 3.34 -0.65
N PRO A 36 9.43 3.59 -1.68
CA PRO A 36 8.10 4.15 -1.47
C PRO A 36 7.20 3.30 -0.55
N GLY A 37 7.24 1.97 -0.66
CA GLY A 37 6.43 1.09 0.19
C GLY A 37 6.80 1.19 1.67
N VAL A 38 8.11 1.26 1.97
CA VAL A 38 8.61 1.43 3.35
C VAL A 38 8.25 2.80 3.91
N ARG A 39 8.39 3.87 3.11
CA ARG A 39 8.05 5.23 3.53
C ARG A 39 6.55 5.38 3.81
N LEU A 40 5.71 4.75 2.99
CA LEU A 40 4.27 4.72 3.21
C LEU A 40 3.90 3.93 4.47
N ALA A 41 4.50 2.75 4.66
CA ALA A 41 4.30 1.96 5.88
C ALA A 41 4.65 2.76 7.14
N HIS A 42 5.75 3.50 7.11
CA HIS A 42 6.14 4.38 8.22
C HIS A 42 5.11 5.50 8.46
N ALA A 43 4.64 6.17 7.41
CA ALA A 43 3.63 7.22 7.54
C ALA A 43 2.31 6.69 8.13
N LEU A 44 1.84 5.52 7.69
CA LEU A 44 0.66 4.85 8.25
C LEU A 44 0.87 4.45 9.72
N TYR A 45 2.04 3.92 10.06
CA TYR A 45 2.40 3.59 11.44
C TYR A 45 2.38 4.81 12.37
N GLN A 46 2.81 5.98 11.87
CA GLN A 46 2.73 7.24 12.64
C GLN A 46 1.29 7.66 12.94
N LEU A 47 0.32 7.25 12.11
CA LEU A 47 -1.12 7.42 12.34
C LEU A 47 -1.72 6.28 13.20
N GLY A 48 -0.88 5.43 13.79
CA GLY A 48 -1.31 4.32 14.66
C GLY A 48 -1.87 3.11 13.93
N ARG A 49 -1.67 3.02 12.60
CA ARG A 49 -2.05 1.85 11.80
C ARG A 49 -1.06 0.71 11.99
N VAL A 50 -1.52 -0.51 11.72
CA VAL A 50 -0.67 -1.72 11.72
C VAL A 50 -0.46 -2.21 10.27
N PRO A 51 0.58 -1.74 9.58
CA PRO A 51 0.88 -2.14 8.20
C PRO A 51 1.63 -3.48 8.10
N LEU A 52 1.29 -4.26 7.07
CA LEU A 52 2.07 -5.37 6.56
C LEU A 52 2.66 -5.00 5.19
N LEU A 53 3.98 -5.02 5.06
CA LEU A 53 4.68 -4.80 3.79
C LEU A 53 5.10 -6.11 3.14
N ILE A 54 4.57 -6.39 1.96
CA ILE A 54 4.80 -7.62 1.20
C ILE A 54 5.78 -7.32 0.07
N ASP A 55 6.97 -7.91 0.13
CA ASP A 55 7.99 -7.83 -0.90
C ASP A 55 7.71 -8.83 -2.02
N THR A 56 6.86 -8.42 -2.96
CA THR A 56 6.49 -9.27 -4.12
C THR A 56 7.57 -9.28 -5.20
N GLN A 57 8.48 -8.31 -5.21
CA GLN A 57 9.56 -8.21 -6.19
C GLN A 57 10.88 -8.83 -5.68
N GLY A 58 10.92 -9.19 -4.41
CA GLY A 58 12.11 -9.72 -3.76
C GLY A 58 13.25 -8.71 -3.67
N ARG A 59 12.98 -7.40 -3.73
CA ARG A 59 14.01 -6.33 -3.79
C ARG A 59 14.21 -5.61 -2.46
N LEU A 60 13.32 -5.82 -1.49
CA LEU A 60 13.37 -5.19 -0.17
C LEU A 60 14.10 -6.05 0.85
N PHE A 61 13.80 -7.35 0.88
CA PHE A 61 14.23 -8.24 1.96
C PHE A 61 15.05 -9.44 1.46
N ALA A 62 15.55 -9.37 0.22
CA ALA A 62 16.40 -10.41 -0.38
C ALA A 62 17.75 -10.62 0.31
N SER A 63 18.12 -9.83 1.31
CA SER A 63 19.31 -10.04 2.15
C SER A 63 18.96 -10.14 3.64
N SER A 64 17.69 -10.09 4.01
CA SER A 64 17.26 -10.08 5.41
C SER A 64 17.50 -11.43 6.08
N SER A 65 17.83 -11.37 7.38
CA SER A 65 18.06 -12.50 8.27
C SER A 65 17.41 -12.21 9.64
N PRO A 66 16.79 -13.21 10.29
CA PRO A 66 16.62 -14.60 9.85
C PRO A 66 15.58 -14.74 8.73
N ARG A 67 15.71 -15.76 7.86
CA ARG A 67 14.65 -16.13 6.91
C ARG A 67 13.86 -17.33 7.41
N SER A 68 12.58 -17.34 7.08
CA SER A 68 11.79 -18.56 7.16
C SER A 68 12.42 -19.66 6.29
N LEU A 69 12.46 -20.89 6.83
CA LEU A 69 12.83 -22.08 6.06
C LEU A 69 11.74 -22.46 5.04
N PHE A 70 10.51 -22.00 5.26
CA PHE A 70 9.39 -22.20 4.35
C PHE A 70 9.22 -20.97 3.46
N ASP A 71 9.11 -21.17 2.15
CA ASP A 71 8.72 -20.11 1.22
C ASP A 71 7.29 -19.64 1.49
N TRP A 72 6.88 -18.54 0.84
CA TRP A 72 5.56 -17.96 1.04
C TRP A 72 4.41 -18.91 0.65
N ARG A 73 4.62 -19.81 -0.33
CA ARG A 73 3.58 -20.76 -0.76
C ARG A 73 3.30 -21.80 0.32
N HIS A 74 4.36 -22.39 0.87
CA HIS A 74 4.25 -23.32 2.00
C HIS A 74 3.65 -22.63 3.24
N GLN A 75 3.98 -21.36 3.45
CA GLN A 75 3.36 -20.55 4.51
C GLN A 75 1.85 -20.39 4.31
N LEU A 76 1.38 -20.12 3.08
CA LEU A 76 -0.05 -20.06 2.76
C LEU A 76 -0.74 -21.42 2.96
N GLU A 77 -0.16 -22.51 2.46
CA GLU A 77 -0.69 -23.87 2.61
C GLU A 77 -0.92 -24.24 4.08
N ARG A 78 0.02 -23.83 4.94
CA ARG A 78 -0.02 -24.09 6.39
C ARG A 78 -0.79 -23.03 7.16
N ARG A 79 -1.25 -21.96 6.50
CA ARG A 79 -1.87 -20.78 7.12
C ARG A 79 -1.00 -20.18 8.23
N GLN A 80 0.30 -20.13 7.99
CA GLN A 80 1.31 -19.64 8.94
C GLN A 80 2.08 -18.49 8.32
N LEU A 81 1.79 -17.27 8.76
CA LEU A 81 2.48 -16.08 8.29
C LEU A 81 3.77 -15.89 9.09
N HIS A 82 4.92 -16.12 8.46
CA HIS A 82 6.23 -15.85 9.07
C HIS A 82 6.76 -14.52 8.57
N THR A 83 6.45 -13.47 9.33
CA THR A 83 6.89 -12.10 9.04
C THR A 83 8.28 -11.81 9.61
N LEU A 84 8.91 -10.79 9.04
CA LEU A 84 10.16 -10.19 9.48
C LEU A 84 9.81 -8.88 10.20
N PRO A 85 10.15 -8.72 11.49
CA PRO A 85 9.89 -7.47 12.19
C PRO A 85 10.72 -6.34 11.58
N GLN A 86 10.07 -5.23 11.23
CA GLN A 86 10.72 -3.99 10.83
C GLN A 86 10.44 -2.88 11.85
N ALA A 87 11.12 -1.75 11.73
CA ALA A 87 10.97 -0.64 12.68
C ALA A 87 9.53 -0.08 12.77
N TYR A 88 8.77 -0.15 11.66
CA TYR A 88 7.46 0.51 11.55
C TYR A 88 6.37 -0.41 10.98
N CYS A 89 6.71 -1.65 10.63
CA CYS A 89 5.78 -2.59 10.03
C CYS A 89 6.23 -4.02 10.29
N GLU A 90 5.36 -4.97 9.98
CA GLU A 90 5.81 -6.32 9.70
C GLU A 90 6.06 -6.45 8.20
N ALA A 91 7.10 -7.19 7.84
CA ALA A 91 7.44 -7.44 6.44
C ALA A 91 7.25 -8.91 6.10
N TRP A 92 6.86 -9.21 4.87
CA TRP A 92 6.78 -10.58 4.38
C TRP A 92 7.48 -10.71 3.03
N TYR A 93 8.46 -11.61 2.98
CA TYR A 93 9.21 -11.91 1.76
C TYR A 93 8.44 -12.92 0.92
N ALA A 94 7.77 -12.45 -0.13
CA ALA A 94 6.87 -13.26 -0.94
C ALA A 94 7.04 -12.98 -2.45
N PRO A 95 8.25 -13.22 -3.01
CA PRO A 95 8.52 -12.90 -4.41
C PRO A 95 7.56 -13.64 -5.36
N GLY A 96 6.98 -12.90 -6.30
CA GLY A 96 6.00 -13.38 -7.28
C GLY A 96 4.59 -13.62 -6.73
N MET A 97 4.32 -13.31 -5.45
CA MET A 97 2.98 -13.45 -4.89
C MET A 97 2.03 -12.42 -5.48
N ARG A 98 0.83 -12.86 -5.84
CA ARG A 98 -0.24 -11.98 -6.32
C ARG A 98 -1.10 -11.48 -5.16
N ALA A 99 -1.69 -10.29 -5.31
CA ALA A 99 -2.59 -9.74 -4.30
C ALA A 99 -3.97 -10.44 -4.26
N ASP A 100 -4.32 -11.20 -5.31
CA ASP A 100 -5.57 -11.97 -5.42
C ASP A 100 -5.46 -13.42 -4.93
N GLU A 101 -4.38 -13.76 -4.22
CA GLU A 101 -4.20 -15.08 -3.62
C GLU A 101 -5.35 -15.40 -2.63
N PRO A 102 -6.17 -16.45 -2.87
CA PRO A 102 -7.43 -16.65 -2.13
C PRO A 102 -7.29 -16.81 -0.62
N VAL A 103 -6.15 -17.35 -0.17
CA VAL A 103 -5.88 -17.62 1.25
C VAL A 103 -5.36 -16.37 1.97
N LEU A 104 -4.90 -15.36 1.22
CA LEU A 104 -4.24 -14.18 1.78
C LEU A 104 -5.14 -13.44 2.75
N SER A 105 -6.38 -13.14 2.36
CA SER A 105 -7.34 -12.35 3.17
C SER A 105 -7.56 -12.95 4.56
N GLY A 106 -7.58 -14.28 4.67
CA GLY A 106 -7.71 -14.99 5.94
C GLY A 106 -6.46 -14.96 6.82
N MET A 107 -5.28 -14.67 6.26
CA MET A 107 -4.01 -14.62 6.98
C MET A 107 -3.65 -13.22 7.45
N VAL A 108 -4.14 -12.17 6.77
CA VAL A 108 -3.76 -10.78 7.03
C VAL A 108 -4.79 -9.99 7.86
N GLY A 109 -5.83 -10.64 8.40
CA GLY A 109 -6.86 -9.97 9.20
C GLY A 109 -6.38 -9.32 10.50
N GLY A 110 -5.12 -9.57 10.91
CA GLY A 110 -4.46 -8.90 12.02
C GLY A 110 -3.97 -7.48 11.70
N TYR A 111 -3.83 -7.14 10.41
CA TYR A 111 -3.30 -5.86 9.93
C TYR A 111 -4.44 -4.94 9.50
N ASP A 112 -4.11 -3.65 9.33
CA ASP A 112 -5.05 -2.65 8.85
C ASP A 112 -4.81 -2.30 7.38
N ASP A 113 -3.53 -2.29 6.98
CA ASP A 113 -3.08 -2.00 5.63
C ASP A 113 -2.11 -3.09 5.17
N VAL A 114 -2.35 -3.62 3.96
CA VAL A 114 -1.46 -4.58 3.29
C VAL A 114 -0.85 -3.90 2.09
N ILE A 115 0.45 -3.66 2.13
CA ILE A 115 1.19 -2.91 1.12
C ILE A 115 1.96 -3.91 0.26
N PHE A 116 1.64 -3.98 -1.02
CA PHE A 116 2.36 -4.79 -2.01
C PHE A 116 3.43 -3.94 -2.67
N ASP A 117 4.70 -4.27 -2.45
CA ASP A 117 5.80 -3.72 -3.24
C ASP A 117 5.69 -4.26 -4.66
N SER A 118 5.34 -3.39 -5.62
CA SER A 118 5.04 -3.76 -7.00
C SER A 118 5.95 -3.00 -7.96
N GLU A 119 6.28 -3.64 -9.09
CA GLU A 119 6.95 -2.97 -10.21
C GLU A 119 5.98 -2.62 -11.33
N TRP A 120 6.42 -1.77 -12.26
CA TRP A 120 5.58 -1.29 -13.36
C TRP A 120 5.22 -2.37 -14.40
N ASP A 121 6.04 -3.41 -14.51
CA ASP A 121 5.84 -4.49 -15.50
C ASP A 121 4.90 -5.59 -14.98
N CYS A 122 4.19 -5.32 -13.88
CA CYS A 122 3.12 -6.18 -13.38
C CYS A 122 1.93 -6.12 -14.36
N ALA A 123 1.94 -7.04 -15.34
CA ALA A 123 1.01 -7.07 -16.46
C ALA A 123 -0.47 -7.13 -16.05
N ASP A 124 -0.76 -7.58 -14.83
CA ASP A 124 -2.10 -7.60 -14.25
C ASP A 124 -2.05 -7.15 -12.78
N LEU A 125 -2.63 -5.98 -12.49
CA LEU A 125 -3.00 -5.63 -11.11
C LEU A 125 -4.02 -6.66 -10.63
N ALA A 126 -3.58 -7.51 -9.71
CA ALA A 126 -4.41 -8.50 -9.05
C ALA A 126 -5.37 -7.82 -8.06
N LEU A 127 -6.56 -7.47 -8.54
CA LEU A 127 -7.57 -6.72 -7.76
C LEU A 127 -8.67 -7.68 -7.28
N LEU A 128 -8.69 -7.98 -5.98
CA LEU A 128 -9.78 -8.74 -5.37
C LEU A 128 -11.11 -7.97 -5.45
N PRO A 129 -12.22 -8.61 -5.82
CA PRO A 129 -13.53 -7.99 -5.73
C PRO A 129 -13.88 -7.69 -4.26
N ASP A 130 -14.72 -6.68 -4.04
CA ASP A 130 -15.27 -6.30 -2.73
C ASP A 130 -14.26 -5.86 -1.65
N VAL A 131 -13.00 -5.63 -2.04
CA VAL A 131 -11.95 -5.05 -1.19
C VAL A 131 -11.66 -3.62 -1.65
N ALA A 132 -11.44 -2.70 -0.70
CA ALA A 132 -11.00 -1.36 -1.02
C ALA A 132 -9.52 -1.37 -1.46
N HIS A 133 -9.27 -0.94 -2.70
CA HIS A 133 -7.92 -0.86 -3.26
C HIS A 133 -7.41 0.56 -3.28
N THR A 134 -6.16 0.75 -2.89
CA THR A 134 -5.43 1.99 -3.11
C THR A 134 -4.19 1.71 -3.95
N VAL A 135 -3.98 2.48 -5.01
CA VAL A 135 -2.81 2.34 -5.88
C VAL A 135 -1.93 3.56 -5.74
N VAL A 136 -0.69 3.37 -5.32
CA VAL A 136 0.28 4.44 -5.11
C VAL A 136 1.36 4.31 -6.18
N MET A 137 1.58 5.36 -6.96
CA MET A 137 2.48 5.32 -8.12
C MET A 137 3.55 6.41 -8.04
N GLU A 138 4.82 6.00 -8.12
CA GLU A 138 5.97 6.91 -8.27
C GLU A 138 6.18 7.29 -9.73
N ILE A 139 5.75 8.50 -10.11
CA ILE A 139 5.81 9.00 -11.48
C ILE A 139 7.15 9.70 -11.74
N ARG A 140 7.90 9.21 -12.71
CA ARG A 140 9.13 9.83 -13.21
C ARG A 140 8.83 10.75 -14.40
N PRO A 141 9.69 11.76 -14.68
CA PRO A 141 9.50 12.67 -15.81
C PRO A 141 9.88 12.05 -17.16
N THR A 142 9.53 10.77 -17.37
CA THR A 142 9.77 10.04 -18.62
C THR A 142 8.45 9.65 -19.26
N ASP A 143 8.42 9.60 -20.60
CA ASP A 143 7.21 9.17 -21.33
C ASP A 143 6.84 7.72 -21.05
N GLU A 144 7.83 6.88 -20.74
CA GLU A 144 7.58 5.50 -20.32
C GLU A 144 6.82 5.43 -18.99
N SER A 145 7.28 6.15 -17.96
CA SER A 145 6.63 6.15 -16.64
C SER A 145 5.20 6.70 -16.72
N LYS A 146 5.00 7.81 -17.45
CA LYS A 146 3.66 8.37 -17.67
C LYS A 146 2.73 7.39 -18.41
N ARG A 147 3.23 6.69 -19.44
CA ARG A 147 2.44 5.67 -20.18
C ARG A 147 2.09 4.49 -19.30
N LYS A 148 3.02 4.00 -18.48
CA LYS A 148 2.80 2.91 -17.53
C LYS A 148 1.74 3.29 -16.48
N ALA A 149 1.82 4.50 -15.92
CA ALA A 149 0.79 5.04 -15.01
C ALA A 149 -0.59 5.12 -15.65
N TYR A 150 -0.65 5.59 -16.90
CA TYR A 150 -1.91 5.64 -17.63
C TYR A 150 -2.48 4.25 -17.93
N ALA A 151 -1.63 3.25 -18.22
CA ALA A 151 -2.06 1.87 -18.40
C ALA A 151 -2.69 1.30 -17.12
N VAL A 152 -2.08 1.57 -15.95
CA VAL A 152 -2.63 1.20 -14.63
C VAL A 152 -4.02 1.83 -14.43
N PHE A 153 -4.17 3.13 -14.71
CA PHE A 153 -5.47 3.80 -14.60
C PHE A 153 -6.52 3.22 -15.54
N LYS A 154 -6.15 2.85 -16.76
CA LYS A 154 -7.05 2.17 -17.69
C LYS A 154 -7.51 0.81 -17.16
N THR A 155 -6.62 0.05 -16.52
CA THR A 155 -6.96 -1.22 -15.87
C THR A 155 -7.94 -1.00 -14.72
N LEU A 156 -7.66 -0.04 -13.82
CA LEU A 156 -8.53 0.31 -12.70
C LEU A 156 -9.91 0.81 -13.16
N ALA A 157 -9.97 1.62 -14.22
CA ALA A 157 -11.23 2.10 -14.77
C ALA A 157 -12.10 0.98 -15.36
N ARG A 158 -11.47 -0.12 -15.83
CA ARG A 158 -12.15 -1.25 -16.48
C ARG A 158 -12.46 -2.41 -15.53
N SER A 159 -11.81 -2.48 -14.38
CA SER A 159 -11.96 -3.58 -13.43
C SER A 159 -13.30 -3.55 -12.68
N GLY A 160 -13.95 -2.39 -12.61
CA GLY A 160 -15.20 -2.21 -11.87
C GLY A 160 -15.05 -2.20 -10.34
N VAL A 161 -13.82 -2.30 -9.83
CA VAL A 161 -13.56 -2.19 -8.39
C VAL A 161 -13.52 -0.73 -7.94
N ALA A 162 -13.95 -0.48 -6.71
CA ALA A 162 -13.71 0.81 -6.07
C ALA A 162 -12.22 0.96 -5.78
N PHE A 163 -11.63 2.08 -6.22
CA PHE A 163 -10.22 2.36 -5.97
C PHE A 163 -10.00 3.82 -5.60
N GLN A 164 -8.88 4.05 -4.92
CA GLN A 164 -8.24 5.35 -4.79
C GLN A 164 -6.83 5.28 -5.38
N ALA A 165 -6.28 6.40 -5.85
CA ALA A 165 -4.94 6.42 -6.39
C ALA A 165 -4.14 7.63 -5.91
N GLY A 166 -2.92 7.38 -5.42
CA GLY A 166 -1.96 8.41 -5.03
C GLY A 166 -0.85 8.56 -6.07
N LEU A 167 -0.59 9.78 -6.52
CA LEU A 167 0.55 10.11 -7.38
C LEU A 167 1.63 10.82 -6.58
N LEU A 168 2.85 10.31 -6.64
CA LEU A 168 4.05 10.90 -6.05
C LEU A 168 5.20 10.94 -7.06
N GLY A 169 6.25 11.71 -6.79
CA GLY A 169 7.42 11.81 -7.68
C GLY A 169 7.50 13.18 -8.35
N ASP A 170 7.75 13.21 -9.66
CA ASP A 170 7.88 14.46 -10.41
C ASP A 170 6.53 15.17 -10.56
N ARG A 171 6.48 16.44 -10.14
CA ARG A 171 5.27 17.25 -10.13
C ARG A 171 4.62 17.37 -11.52
N LEU A 172 5.41 17.77 -12.52
CA LEU A 172 4.88 18.02 -13.87
C LEU A 172 4.41 16.73 -14.52
N ALA A 173 5.09 15.61 -14.25
CA ALA A 173 4.68 14.30 -14.70
C ALA A 173 3.38 13.84 -14.04
N CYS A 174 3.23 14.05 -12.72
CA CYS A 174 1.98 13.75 -12.00
C CYS A 174 0.81 14.58 -12.54
N ASP A 175 1.00 15.89 -12.74
CA ASP A 175 -0.02 16.79 -13.31
C ASP A 175 -0.41 16.36 -14.74
N HIS A 176 0.58 15.95 -15.54
CA HIS A 176 0.34 15.44 -16.89
C HIS A 176 -0.52 14.17 -16.86
N VAL A 177 -0.17 13.19 -16.01
CA VAL A 177 -0.90 11.93 -15.89
C VAL A 177 -2.33 12.18 -15.40
N GLN A 178 -2.52 13.05 -14.42
CA GLN A 178 -3.85 13.43 -13.91
C GLN A 178 -4.69 14.11 -15.00
N SER A 179 -4.10 15.02 -15.78
CA SER A 179 -4.76 15.68 -16.91
C SER A 179 -5.16 14.69 -18.01
N ALA A 180 -4.28 13.75 -18.35
CA ALA A 180 -4.58 12.68 -19.30
C ALA A 180 -5.73 11.78 -18.80
N GLY A 181 -5.70 11.38 -17.53
CA GLY A 181 -6.78 10.62 -16.90
C GLY A 181 -8.13 11.36 -17.01
N ARG A 182 -8.13 12.67 -16.77
CA ARG A 182 -9.34 13.51 -16.92
C ARG A 182 -9.87 13.55 -18.34
N HIS A 183 -8.99 13.65 -19.32
CA HIS A 183 -9.40 13.76 -20.70
C HIS A 183 -9.94 12.44 -21.26
N PHE A 184 -9.30 11.31 -20.93
CA PHE A 184 -9.56 10.04 -21.59
C PHE A 184 -10.36 9.02 -20.78
N LEU A 185 -10.32 9.07 -19.44
CA LEU A 185 -10.97 8.08 -18.55
C LEU A 185 -12.23 8.62 -17.85
N GLY A 186 -12.54 9.90 -18.05
CA GLY A 186 -13.73 10.55 -17.51
C GLY A 186 -13.58 11.01 -16.06
N GLN A 187 -14.61 11.71 -15.56
CA GLN A 187 -14.55 12.38 -14.27
C GLN A 187 -14.46 11.42 -13.08
N ALA A 188 -15.13 10.26 -13.11
CA ALA A 188 -15.15 9.33 -11.98
C ALA A 188 -13.74 8.87 -11.59
N VAL A 189 -12.89 8.56 -12.57
CA VAL A 189 -11.49 8.17 -12.34
C VAL A 189 -10.68 9.32 -11.74
N VAL A 190 -10.90 10.56 -12.20
CA VAL A 190 -10.15 11.72 -11.68
C VAL A 190 -10.45 11.99 -10.22
N HIS A 191 -11.70 11.85 -9.79
CA HIS A 191 -12.08 12.08 -8.39
C HIS A 191 -11.44 11.05 -7.44
N ALA A 192 -11.02 9.90 -7.96
CA ALA A 192 -10.28 8.89 -7.21
C ALA A 192 -8.77 9.17 -7.17
N ILE A 193 -8.24 10.15 -7.92
CA ILE A 193 -6.80 10.44 -8.01
C ILE A 193 -6.44 11.61 -7.09
N PHE A 194 -5.51 11.35 -6.18
CA PHE A 194 -4.87 12.31 -5.30
C PHE A 194 -3.43 12.54 -5.76
N ASN A 195 -3.13 13.76 -6.17
CA ASN A 195 -1.75 14.17 -6.46
C ASN A 195 -1.14 14.75 -5.19
N VAL A 196 -0.07 14.13 -4.69
CA VAL A 196 0.68 14.57 -3.50
C VAL A 196 2.11 15.00 -3.84
N ALA A 197 2.46 15.11 -5.13
CA ALA A 197 3.79 15.53 -5.55
C ALA A 197 4.13 17.00 -5.19
N ASN A 198 3.12 17.79 -4.82
CA ASN A 198 3.26 19.16 -4.34
C ASN A 198 3.35 19.28 -2.81
N GLU A 199 3.13 18.19 -2.09
CA GLU A 199 3.08 18.20 -0.63
C GLU A 199 4.49 18.20 -0.04
N ASN A 200 4.68 18.91 1.07
CA ASN A 200 5.97 18.96 1.77
C ASN A 200 6.41 17.57 2.27
N ASP A 201 5.45 16.78 2.76
CA ASP A 201 5.62 15.36 3.04
C ASP A 201 4.52 14.55 2.33
N ALA A 202 4.85 14.11 1.11
CA ALA A 202 3.93 13.38 0.25
C ALA A 202 3.41 12.07 0.89
N PHE A 203 4.22 11.38 1.71
CA PHE A 203 3.80 10.12 2.31
C PHE A 203 2.89 10.33 3.51
N ALA A 204 3.18 11.34 4.34
CA ALA A 204 2.28 11.74 5.43
C ALA A 204 0.93 12.23 4.87
N ALA A 205 0.94 13.10 3.86
CA ALA A 205 -0.28 13.59 3.21
C ALA A 205 -1.11 12.45 2.60
N LEU A 206 -0.44 11.48 1.96
CA LEU A 206 -1.11 10.31 1.40
C LEU A 206 -1.71 9.42 2.50
N ALA A 207 -0.99 9.16 3.58
CA ALA A 207 -1.48 8.36 4.71
C ALA A 207 -2.73 8.99 5.34
N VAL A 208 -2.74 10.32 5.55
CA VAL A 208 -3.89 11.06 6.10
C VAL A 208 -5.11 10.96 5.18
N ARG A 209 -4.92 11.10 3.86
CA ARG A 209 -6.01 10.92 2.88
C ARG A 209 -6.54 9.50 2.86
N MET A 210 -5.67 8.50 3.08
CA MET A 210 -6.08 7.10 3.16
C MET A 210 -6.87 6.81 4.44
N THR A 211 -6.57 7.44 5.58
CA THR A 211 -7.24 7.15 6.85
C THR A 211 -8.60 7.86 7.02
N ASP A 212 -9.02 8.67 6.03
CA ASP A 212 -10.19 9.55 6.08
C ASP A 212 -10.18 10.53 7.27
N GLU A 213 -9.00 10.78 7.87
CA GLU A 213 -8.84 11.71 9.00
C GLU A 213 -9.13 13.18 8.63
N GLU A 214 -9.21 13.52 7.34
CA GLU A 214 -9.60 14.85 6.87
C GLU A 214 -11.09 15.18 7.13
N ARG A 215 -11.93 14.19 7.48
CA ARG A 215 -13.37 14.36 7.71
C ARG A 215 -13.78 14.38 9.20
N ALA A 216 -12.82 14.31 10.12
CA ALA A 216 -13.06 14.26 11.57
C ALA A 216 -12.93 15.63 12.25
#